data_AF-X1FHU8-F1
#
_entry.id   AF-X1FHU8-F1
#
_cell.length_a   1.000
_cell.length_b   1.000
_cell.length_c   1.000
_cell.angle_alpha   90.00
_cell.angle_beta   90.00
_cell.angle_gamma   90.00
#
_symmetry.space_group_name_H-M   'P 1'
#
loop_
_entity.id
_entity.type
_entity.pdbx_description
1 polymer ?
#
loop_
_entity_poly.entity_id
_entity_poly.type
_entity_poly.pdbx_seq_one_letter_code
_entity_poly.pdbx_strand_id
1 'polypeptide(L)' 'CATVHNQKIRVFYQRLLAHHKIKKLAVIASMRKMLLIAHAMYRDKTEYVSA' A
#
# COMPACT_ATOMS: atom_id res chain seq x y z
N CYS A 1 0.38 11.52 -2.64
CA CYS A 1 0.47 10.11 -3.13
C CYS A 1 0.23 9.12 -2.00
N ALA A 2 -0.11 7.84 -2.27
CA ALA A 2 -0.55 6.85 -1.27
C ALA A 2 0.35 6.69 -0.02
N THR A 3 1.65 6.95 -0.14
CA THR A 3 2.61 6.94 0.99
C THR A 3 2.50 8.14 1.94
N VAL A 4 1.83 9.22 1.52
CA VAL A 4 1.64 10.46 2.28
C VAL A 4 0.34 10.42 3.08
N HIS A 5 -0.75 9.94 2.47
CA HIS A 5 -2.08 9.97 3.08
C HIS A 5 -2.42 8.71 3.90
N ASN A 6 -1.66 7.62 3.75
CA ASN A 6 -1.92 6.37 4.45
C ASN A 6 -0.67 5.89 5.20
N GLN A 7 -0.72 5.98 6.53
CA GLN A 7 0.39 5.62 7.41
C GLN A 7 0.78 4.13 7.28
N LYS A 8 -0.19 3.22 7.09
CA LYS A 8 0.08 1.79 6.90
C LYS A 8 0.86 1.52 5.61
N ILE A 9 0.50 2.23 4.53
CA ILE A 9 1.23 2.16 3.25
C ILE A 9 2.60 2.83 3.37
N ARG A 10 2.74 3.90 4.15
CA ARG A 10 4.04 4.54 4.42
C ARG A 10 5.04 3.58 5.09
N VAL A 11 4.59 2.81 6.09
CA VAL A 11 5.42 1.79 6.74
C VAL A 11 5.84 0.71 5.74
N PHE A 12 4.92 0.26 4.88
CA PHE A 12 5.26 -0.70 3.82
C PHE A 12 6.31 -0.15 2.84
N TYR A 13 6.16 1.11 2.43
CA TYR A 13 7.14 1.81 1.59
C TYR A 13 8.52 1.90 2.27
N GLN A 14 8.58 2.27 3.54
CA GLN A 14 9.83 2.36 4.30
C GLN A 14 10.53 0.99 4.41
N ARG A 15 9.78 -0.10 4.64
CA ARG A 15 10.35 -1.46 4.64
C ARG A 15 10.95 -1.79 3.27
N LEU A 16 10.29 -1.46 2.17
CA LEU A 16 10.82 -1.68 0.82
C LEU A 16 12.12 -0.91 0.57
N LEU A 17 12.22 0.33 1.06
CA LEU A 17 13.46 1.10 0.99
C LEU A 17 14.58 0.50 1.83
N ALA A 18 14.27 0.01 3.04
CA ALA A 18 15.25 -0.67 3.91
C ALA A 18 15.81 -1.95 3.26
N HIS A 19 15.02 -2.63 2.42
CA HIS A 19 15.46 -3.76 1.61
C HIS A 19 16.16 -3.36 0.28
N HIS A 20 16.72 -2.15 0.21
CA HIS A 20 17.49 -1.64 -0.94
C HIS A 20 16.73 -1.63 -2.27
N LYS A 21 15.38 -1.55 -2.25
CA LYS A 21 14.61 -1.39 -3.50
C LYS A 21 14.72 0.03 -4.03
N ILE A 22 14.75 0.16 -5.37
CA ILE A 22 14.72 1.45 -6.06
C ILE A 22 13.43 2.21 -5.67
N LYS A 23 13.55 3.50 -5.35
CA LYS A 23 12.44 4.36 -4.89
C LYS A 23 11.21 4.28 -5.80
N LYS A 24 11.40 4.32 -7.12
CA LYS A 24 10.32 4.19 -8.12
C LYS A 24 9.56 2.87 -7.97
N LEU A 25 10.29 1.75 -7.81
CA LEU A 25 9.70 0.43 -7.62
C LEU A 25 8.95 0.35 -6.29
N ALA A 26 9.48 0.95 -5.23
CA ALA A 26 8.82 1.00 -3.93
C ALA A 26 7.48 1.77 -3.96
N VAL A 27 7.40 2.86 -4.73
CA VAL A 27 6.14 3.59 -4.96
C VAL A 27 5.15 2.74 -5.76
N ILE A 28 5.59 2.11 -6.85
CA ILE A 28 4.73 1.25 -7.68
C ILE A 28 4.17 0.08 -6.85
N ALA A 29 5.01 -0.59 -6.06
CA ALA A 29 4.59 -1.68 -5.17
C ALA A 29 3.58 -1.20 -4.11
N SER A 30 3.77 0.02 -3.58
CA SER A 30 2.86 0.63 -2.61
C SER A 30 1.48 0.91 -3.22
N MET A 31 1.43 1.45 -4.46
CA MET A 31 0.19 1.68 -5.20
C MET A 31 -0.52 0.35 -5.53
N ARG A 32 0.23 -0.65 -5.99
CA ARG A 32 -0.32 -1.98 -6.29
C ARG A 32 -0.95 -2.63 -5.07
N LYS A 33 -0.31 -2.49 -3.90
CA LYS A 33 -0.86 -3.00 -2.63
C LYS A 33 -2.20 -2.33 -2.29
N MET A 34 -2.33 -1.03 -2.50
CA MET A 34 -3.58 -0.30 -2.25
C MET A 34 -4.70 -0.78 -3.19
N LEU A 35 -4.41 -0.95 -4.48
CA LEU A 35 -5.39 -1.49 -5.45
C LEU A 35 -5.82 -2.91 -5.10
N LEU A 36 -4.90 -3.77 -4.65
CA LEU A 36 -5.24 -5.13 -4.23
C LEU A 36 -6.14 -5.16 -3.00
N ILE A 37 -5.92 -4.27 -2.03
CA ILE A 37 -6.79 -4.13 -0.86
C ILE A 37 -8.18 -3.67 -1.29
N ALA A 38 -8.28 -2.65 -2.14
CA ALA A 38 -9.56 -2.16 -2.66
C ALA A 38 -10.30 -3.24 -3.47
N HIS A 39 -9.59 -4.00 -4.31
CA HIS A 39 -10.15 -5.10 -5.07
C HIS A 39 -10.64 -6.24 -4.17
N ALA A 40 -9.89 -6.60 -3.14
CA ALA A 40 -10.31 -7.59 -2.15
C ALA A 40 -11.60 -7.15 -1.45
N MET A 41 -11.68 -5.89 -1.00
CA MET A 41 -12.88 -5.34 -0.37
C MET A 41 -14.09 -5.33 -1.31
N TYR A 42 -13.88 -4.94 -2.56
CA TYR A 42 -14.93 -4.96 -3.58
C TYR A 42 -15.47 -6.38 -3.81
N ARG A 43 -14.57 -7.36 -3.93
CA ARG A 43 -14.94 -8.75 -4.20
C ARG A 43 -15.63 -9.41 -2.99
N ASP A 44 -15.09 -9.21 -1.80
CA ASP A 44 -15.56 -9.85 -0.58
C ASP A 44 -16.75 -9.09 0.06
N LYS A 45 -17.21 -7.97 -0.54
CA LYS A 45 -18.26 -7.07 -0.02
C LYS A 45 -18.04 -6.64 1.44
N THR A 46 -16.79 -6.67 1.90
CA THR A 46 -16.41 -6.31 3.25
C THR A 46 -16.20 -4.80 3.35
N GLU A 47 -16.76 -4.17 4.38
CA GLU A 47 -16.50 -2.77 4.67
C GLU A 47 -15.03 -2.53 5.03
N TYR A 48 -14.52 -1.36 4.65
CA TYR A 48 -13.15 -0.95 5.00
C TYR A 48 -13.09 -0.67 6.51
N VAL A 49 -12.53 -1.60 7.28
CA VAL A 49 -12.29 -1.41 8.72
C VAL A 49 -10.92 -0.75 8.92
N SER A 50 -10.89 0.56 9.17
CA SER A 50 -9.72 1.26 9.67
C SER A 50 -9.55 1.03 11.18
N ALA A 51 -9.14 -0.17 11.57
CA ALA A 51 -8.65 -0.44 12.92
C ALA A 51 -7.22 0.10 13.11
#